data_AF-A0A1Q5EZP9-F1
#
_entry.id   AF-A0A1Q5EZP9-F1
#
_cell.length_a   1.000
_cell.length_b   1.000
_cell.length_c   1.000
_cell.angle_alpha   90.00
_cell.angle_beta   90.00
_cell.angle_gamma   90.00
#
_symmetry.space_group_name_H-M   'P 1'
#
loop_
_entity.id
_entity.type
_entity.pdbx_description
1 polymer ?
#
loop_
_entity_poly.entity_id
_entity_poly.type
_entity_poly.pdbx_seq_one_letter_code
_entity_poly.pdbx_strand_id
1 'polypeptide(L)'
;MRKNVFTRSAAALLGAAVLALAAPAGTAAAKPPATESTNLPSGQKLLSGQSMISGESELVMQSDGNLVLYLDGDTGHRGPVLWAGGTYGNQGAYASMQPDGNFVVYRQGGGPDSGGALWSTGSYGHPGATASLLNGWLAVSGGILYWQSHTGYSPAVGETNDTLDQQRPALASGTWIESNSVWLLMQTDGNLVLYRKRDGAALWSTGTYGHPGTNASLMGATNYRALEILNNTAGPIWSLPIAGRPGARAKVQDDGNVVLYGSDGAARWSTGTWGNW
;
A
#
# COMPACT_ATOMS: atom_id res chain seq x y z
N MET A 1 -2.20 16.03 40.97
CA MET A 1 -1.61 15.74 39.64
C MET A 1 -1.36 14.25 39.51
N ARG A 2 -2.21 13.51 38.79
CA ARG A 2 -1.92 12.12 38.44
C ARG A 2 -1.05 12.14 37.18
N LYS A 3 0.22 11.76 37.32
CA LYS A 3 1.10 11.46 36.20
C LYS A 3 0.53 10.23 35.52
N ASN A 4 -0.09 10.39 34.35
CA ASN A 4 -0.44 9.25 33.51
C ASN A 4 0.86 8.66 33.00
N VAL A 5 1.35 7.64 33.71
CA VAL A 5 2.45 6.80 33.26
C VAL A 5 1.90 5.99 32.10
N PHE A 6 2.29 6.34 30.87
CA PHE A 6 2.03 5.51 29.71
C PHE A 6 2.82 4.21 29.88
N THR A 7 2.13 3.13 30.22
CA THR A 7 2.69 1.78 30.19
C THR A 7 3.10 1.47 28.76
N ARG A 8 4.37 1.09 28.55
CA ARG A 8 4.83 0.51 27.30
C ARG A 8 3.98 -0.73 27.01
N SER A 9 3.08 -0.66 26.05
CA SER A 9 2.48 -1.86 25.47
C SER A 9 3.56 -2.48 24.59
N ALA A 10 4.41 -3.31 25.19
CA ALA A 10 5.26 -4.21 24.43
C ALA A 10 4.34 -5.28 23.83
N ALA A 11 3.84 -5.03 22.62
CA ALA A 11 3.32 -6.10 21.79
C ALA A 11 4.53 -6.97 21.41
N ALA A 12 4.72 -8.07 22.13
CA ALA A 12 5.61 -9.11 21.67
C ALA A 12 5.14 -9.52 20.27
N LEU A 13 6.03 -9.41 19.27
CA LEU A 13 5.88 -10.06 17.97
C LEU A 13 5.85 -11.58 18.22
N LEU A 14 4.68 -12.09 18.61
CA LEU A 14 4.41 -13.51 18.58
C LEU A 14 4.22 -13.87 17.11
N GLY A 15 5.20 -14.61 16.58
CA GLY A 15 5.23 -15.03 15.19
C GLY A 15 3.93 -15.72 14.78
N ALA A 16 3.32 -15.19 13.72
CA ALA A 16 2.34 -15.87 12.92
C ALA A 16 2.82 -15.78 11.46
N ALA A 17 3.70 -16.71 11.09
CA ALA A 17 3.92 -17.03 9.70
C ALA A 17 2.84 -18.02 9.28
N VAL A 18 1.76 -17.58 8.60
CA VAL A 18 0.97 -18.45 7.71
C VAL A 18 0.32 -17.64 6.59
N LEU A 19 0.77 -17.95 5.37
CA LEU A 19 0.16 -17.73 4.04
C LEU A 19 -0.44 -16.34 3.72
N ALA A 20 0.41 -15.31 3.68
CA ALA A 20 0.46 -14.59 2.40
C ALA A 20 0.88 -15.63 1.36
N LEU A 21 0.36 -15.62 0.13
CA LEU A 21 1.11 -16.26 -0.94
C LEU A 21 2.44 -15.50 -1.05
N ALA A 22 3.40 -15.95 -0.25
CA ALA A 22 4.76 -15.48 -0.25
C ALA A 22 5.29 -16.00 -1.57
N ALA A 23 5.36 -15.10 -2.56
CA ALA A 23 6.36 -15.25 -3.60
C ALA A 23 7.67 -15.59 -2.86
N PRO A 24 8.31 -16.73 -3.15
CA PRO A 24 9.54 -17.11 -2.46
C PRO A 24 10.52 -15.95 -2.62
N ALA A 25 11.12 -15.52 -1.51
CA ALA A 25 12.13 -14.46 -1.50
C ALA A 25 13.34 -14.93 -2.31
N GLY A 26 13.29 -14.71 -3.63
CA GLY A 26 14.45 -14.77 -4.50
C GLY A 26 15.47 -13.79 -3.95
N THR A 27 16.69 -14.26 -3.74
CA THR A 27 17.85 -13.46 -3.31
C THR A 27 17.80 -12.08 -3.97
N ALA A 28 17.64 -11.03 -3.16
CA ALA A 28 17.54 -9.66 -3.62
C ALA A 28 18.85 -9.25 -4.32
N ALA A 29 18.88 -9.38 -5.64
CA ALA A 29 19.87 -8.70 -6.45
C ALA A 29 19.73 -7.19 -6.22
N ALA A 30 20.86 -6.48 -6.12
CA ALA A 30 20.87 -5.03 -6.01
C ALA A 30 20.05 -4.41 -7.16
N LYS A 31 19.18 -3.45 -6.82
CA LYS A 31 18.32 -2.73 -7.74
C LYS A 31 19.16 -2.14 -8.89
N PRO A 32 18.94 -2.52 -10.17
CA PRO A 32 19.56 -1.83 -11.30
C PRO A 32 19.19 -0.35 -11.29
N PRO A 33 20.06 0.56 -11.78
CA PRO A 33 19.73 1.98 -11.83
C PRO A 33 18.51 2.20 -12.71
N ALA A 34 17.41 2.63 -12.09
CA ALA A 34 16.14 2.83 -12.76
C ALA A 34 16.04 4.27 -13.26
N THR A 35 15.74 4.45 -14.54
CA THR A 35 15.25 5.72 -15.06
C THR A 35 13.80 5.90 -14.62
N GLU A 36 13.43 7.10 -14.16
CA GLU A 36 12.02 7.44 -13.91
C GLU A 36 11.24 7.27 -15.21
N SER A 37 10.44 6.21 -15.25
CA SER A 37 9.45 5.96 -16.30
C SER A 37 8.12 5.80 -15.60
N THR A 38 7.25 6.80 -15.76
CA THR A 38 5.92 6.84 -15.16
C THR A 38 4.83 6.41 -16.14
N ASN A 39 5.19 6.16 -17.41
CA ASN A 39 4.25 5.81 -18.46
C ASN A 39 4.82 4.70 -19.35
N LEU A 40 4.00 3.69 -19.64
CA LEU A 40 4.23 2.66 -20.63
C LEU A 40 3.24 2.87 -21.80
N PRO A 41 3.71 3.48 -22.92
CA PRO A 41 2.86 3.77 -24.06
C PRO A 41 2.31 2.51 -24.74
N SER A 42 1.24 2.69 -25.51
CA SER A 42 0.70 1.66 -26.40
C SER A 42 1.80 1.04 -27.28
N GLY A 43 1.81 -0.29 -27.35
CA GLY A 43 2.80 -1.11 -28.06
C GLY A 43 4.09 -1.39 -27.27
N GLN A 44 4.31 -0.75 -26.13
CA GLN A 44 5.52 -0.94 -25.33
C GLN A 44 5.36 -2.08 -24.31
N LYS A 45 6.51 -2.57 -23.84
CA LYS A 45 6.62 -3.67 -22.89
C LYS A 45 7.46 -3.27 -21.68
N LEU A 46 7.06 -3.78 -20.52
CA LEU A 46 7.90 -3.84 -19.32
C LEU A 46 8.44 -5.27 -19.22
N LEU A 47 9.71 -5.45 -19.58
CA LEU A 47 10.37 -6.75 -19.61
C LEU A 47 10.73 -7.22 -18.19
N SER A 48 11.00 -8.51 -18.05
CA SER A 48 11.48 -9.09 -16.79
C SER A 48 12.70 -8.33 -16.25
N GLY A 49 12.64 -7.96 -14.98
CA GLY A 49 13.63 -7.13 -14.27
C GLY A 49 13.44 -5.62 -14.43
N GLN A 50 12.59 -5.15 -15.35
CA GLN A 50 12.36 -3.72 -15.57
C GLN A 50 11.29 -3.16 -14.64
N SER A 51 11.40 -1.87 -14.36
CA SER A 51 10.52 -1.13 -13.46
C SER A 51 10.04 0.20 -14.05
N MET A 52 8.86 0.61 -13.63
CA MET A 52 8.36 1.99 -13.68
C MET A 52 8.43 2.56 -12.26
N ILE A 53 8.81 3.84 -12.13
CA ILE A 53 8.98 4.50 -10.83
C ILE A 53 8.26 5.85 -10.85
N SER A 54 7.53 6.16 -9.78
CA SER A 54 6.88 7.45 -9.56
C SER A 54 6.85 7.77 -8.06
N GLY A 55 7.61 8.79 -7.64
CA GLY A 55 7.77 9.12 -6.22
C GLY A 55 8.25 7.90 -5.43
N GLU A 56 7.61 7.62 -4.31
CA GLU A 56 7.91 6.48 -3.44
C GLU A 56 7.23 5.18 -3.91
N SER A 57 7.07 4.98 -5.21
CA SER A 57 6.38 3.80 -5.76
C SER A 57 7.11 3.21 -6.95
N GLU A 58 7.22 1.88 -6.96
CA GLU A 58 7.87 1.11 -8.02
C GLU A 58 6.93 0.00 -8.50
N LEU A 59 6.56 0.02 -9.78
CA LEU A 59 5.96 -1.12 -10.46
C LEU A 59 7.06 -1.90 -11.16
N VAL A 60 7.30 -3.15 -10.77
CA VAL A 60 8.35 -4.00 -11.34
C VAL A 60 7.76 -5.29 -11.92
N MET A 61 8.21 -5.64 -13.11
CA MET A 61 8.05 -6.99 -13.66
C MET A 61 9.18 -7.85 -13.12
N GLN A 62 8.95 -8.58 -12.03
CA GLN A 62 10.00 -9.31 -11.32
C GLN A 62 10.56 -10.48 -12.13
N SER A 63 11.77 -10.93 -11.78
CA SER A 63 12.46 -12.05 -12.43
C SER A 63 11.76 -13.39 -12.21
N ASP A 64 10.99 -13.53 -11.12
CA ASP A 64 10.15 -14.68 -10.84
C ASP A 64 8.86 -14.72 -11.69
N GLY A 65 8.62 -13.67 -12.48
CA GLY A 65 7.45 -13.53 -13.34
C GLY A 65 6.26 -12.82 -12.71
N ASN A 66 6.37 -12.27 -11.51
CA ASN A 66 5.30 -11.52 -10.89
C ASN A 66 5.36 -10.02 -11.27
N LEU A 67 4.23 -9.43 -11.65
CA LEU A 67 4.12 -7.97 -11.77
C LEU A 67 3.69 -7.41 -10.42
N VAL A 68 4.53 -6.58 -9.80
CA VAL A 68 4.31 -6.14 -8.41
C VAL A 68 4.54 -4.64 -8.27
N LEU A 69 3.62 -3.98 -7.56
CA LEU A 69 3.70 -2.58 -7.17
C LEU A 69 4.10 -2.50 -5.69
N TYR A 70 5.22 -1.82 -5.42
CA TYR A 70 5.77 -1.59 -4.09
C TYR A 70 5.67 -0.11 -3.71
N LEU A 71 5.63 0.16 -2.40
CA LEU A 71 6.24 1.38 -1.88
C LEU A 71 7.75 1.22 -1.89
N ASP A 72 8.47 2.26 -2.29
CA ASP A 72 9.93 2.26 -2.42
C ASP A 72 10.48 3.51 -1.76
N GLY A 73 11.31 3.32 -0.72
CA GLY A 73 11.87 4.43 0.05
C GLY A 73 13.18 4.94 -0.56
N ASP A 74 13.65 6.08 -0.07
CA ASP A 74 14.86 6.79 -0.56
C ASP A 74 16.18 6.00 -0.47
N THR A 75 16.16 4.83 0.15
CA THR A 75 17.33 3.98 0.39
C THR A 75 17.53 2.89 -0.67
N GLY A 76 16.65 2.81 -1.67
CA GLY A 76 16.72 1.79 -2.73
C GLY A 76 16.24 0.40 -2.27
N HIS A 77 15.58 0.32 -1.12
CA HIS A 77 14.92 -0.87 -0.63
C HIS A 77 13.41 -0.81 -0.92
N ARG A 78 12.92 -1.84 -1.62
CA ARG A 78 11.48 -2.07 -1.76
C ARG A 78 10.87 -2.28 -0.37
N GLY A 79 9.91 -1.42 -0.05
CA GLY A 79 9.08 -1.51 1.13
C GLY A 79 7.90 -2.47 0.94
N PRO A 80 6.73 -2.20 1.55
CA PRO A 80 5.58 -3.08 1.45
C PRO A 80 5.00 -3.16 0.03
N VAL A 81 4.43 -4.33 -0.29
CA VAL A 81 3.63 -4.53 -1.51
C VAL A 81 2.31 -3.77 -1.38
N LEU A 82 1.98 -2.95 -2.37
CA LEU A 82 0.67 -2.31 -2.52
C LEU A 82 -0.29 -3.20 -3.31
N TRP A 83 0.20 -3.79 -4.40
CA TRP A 83 -0.58 -4.62 -5.32
C TRP A 83 0.32 -5.63 -6.04
N ALA A 84 -0.24 -6.79 -6.41
CA ALA A 84 0.44 -7.78 -7.23
C ALA A 84 -0.53 -8.43 -8.23
N GLY A 85 -0.01 -8.75 -9.43
CA GLY A 85 -0.77 -9.42 -10.49
C GLY A 85 -0.97 -10.91 -10.26
N GLY A 86 -0.24 -11.51 -9.30
CA GLY A 86 -0.35 -12.93 -8.96
C GLY A 86 0.24 -13.87 -10.02
N THR A 87 1.23 -13.40 -10.79
CA THR A 87 1.82 -14.13 -11.93
C THR A 87 3.15 -14.80 -11.60
N TYR A 88 3.50 -14.91 -10.30
CA TYR A 88 4.74 -15.54 -9.82
C TYR A 88 4.93 -16.98 -10.33
N GLY A 89 6.19 -17.41 -10.41
CA GLY A 89 6.56 -18.74 -10.94
C GLY A 89 6.67 -18.82 -12.47
N ASN A 90 6.44 -17.70 -13.17
CA ASN A 90 6.53 -17.60 -14.62
C ASN A 90 7.79 -16.82 -15.03
N GLN A 91 8.96 -17.39 -14.75
CA GLN A 91 10.26 -16.75 -15.04
C GLN A 91 10.33 -16.26 -16.49
N GLY A 92 10.84 -15.04 -16.68
CA GLY A 92 10.90 -14.39 -18.00
C GLY A 92 9.56 -13.85 -18.52
N ALA A 93 8.49 -13.84 -17.71
CA ALA A 93 7.26 -13.12 -18.02
C ALA A 93 7.51 -11.62 -18.20
N TYR A 94 6.65 -10.99 -18.99
CA TYR A 94 6.71 -9.56 -19.29
C TYR A 94 5.31 -8.95 -19.31
N ALA A 95 5.20 -7.66 -19.01
CA ALA A 95 3.96 -6.91 -19.18
C ALA A 95 3.97 -6.14 -20.51
N SER A 96 2.82 -5.99 -21.14
CA SER A 96 2.66 -5.32 -22.43
C SER A 96 1.45 -4.40 -22.38
N MET A 97 1.65 -3.13 -22.72
CA MET A 97 0.54 -2.25 -23.07
C MET A 97 0.21 -2.47 -24.54
N GLN A 98 -0.88 -3.18 -24.82
CA GLN A 98 -1.21 -3.62 -26.17
C GLN A 98 -1.84 -2.51 -27.00
N PRO A 99 -1.70 -2.55 -28.35
CA PRO A 99 -2.33 -1.57 -29.24
C PRO A 99 -3.85 -1.47 -29.13
N ASP A 100 -4.52 -2.53 -28.66
CA ASP A 100 -5.97 -2.58 -28.45
C ASP A 100 -6.44 -1.90 -27.15
N GLY A 101 -5.51 -1.41 -26.32
CA GLY A 101 -5.82 -0.74 -25.05
C GLY A 101 -5.77 -1.65 -23.82
N ASN A 102 -5.41 -2.92 -23.98
CA ASN A 102 -5.29 -3.84 -22.85
C ASN A 102 -3.88 -3.85 -22.26
N PHE A 103 -3.75 -3.88 -20.94
CA PHE A 103 -2.46 -4.10 -20.27
C PHE A 103 -2.41 -5.53 -19.76
N VAL A 104 -1.45 -6.31 -20.27
CA VAL A 104 -1.44 -7.78 -20.14
C VAL A 104 -0.07 -8.27 -19.72
N VAL A 105 -0.02 -9.17 -18.75
CA VAL A 105 1.18 -9.94 -18.41
C VAL A 105 1.16 -11.25 -19.19
N TYR A 106 2.23 -11.51 -19.93
CA TYR A 106 2.43 -12.73 -20.70
C TYR A 106 3.58 -13.56 -20.12
N ARG A 107 3.45 -14.89 -20.18
CA ARG A 107 4.59 -15.79 -19.93
C ARG A 107 5.69 -15.57 -20.99
N GLN A 108 6.90 -16.03 -20.71
CA GLN A 108 7.98 -16.03 -21.68
C GLN A 108 7.56 -16.75 -22.99
N GLY A 109 7.81 -16.11 -24.14
CA GLY A 109 7.42 -16.63 -25.47
C GLY A 109 5.93 -16.54 -25.80
N GLY A 110 5.09 -16.07 -24.86
CA GLY A 110 3.69 -15.73 -25.12
C GLY A 110 3.53 -14.41 -25.89
N GLY A 111 2.28 -14.05 -26.17
CA GLY A 111 1.95 -12.81 -26.88
C GLY A 111 0.49 -12.79 -27.35
N PRO A 112 0.06 -11.67 -27.98
CA PRO A 112 -1.31 -11.53 -28.50
C PRO A 112 -1.66 -12.63 -29.51
N ASP A 113 -0.73 -13.00 -30.39
CA ASP A 113 -0.97 -13.99 -31.45
C ASP A 113 -0.65 -15.44 -31.02
N SER A 114 0.21 -15.62 -30.01
CA SER A 114 0.68 -16.94 -29.55
C SER A 114 0.02 -17.42 -28.25
N GLY A 115 -0.81 -16.58 -27.62
CA GLY A 115 -1.46 -16.87 -26.34
C GLY A 115 -0.49 -16.82 -25.14
N GLY A 116 -0.89 -17.42 -24.01
CA GLY A 116 -0.08 -17.42 -22.78
C GLY A 116 -0.20 -16.15 -21.93
N ALA A 117 -1.32 -15.45 -22.01
CA ALA A 117 -1.68 -14.39 -21.06
C ALA A 117 -1.84 -15.00 -19.65
N LEU A 118 -1.21 -14.38 -18.66
CA LEU A 118 -1.24 -14.78 -17.25
C LEU A 118 -2.20 -13.91 -16.44
N TRP A 119 -2.26 -12.62 -16.77
CA TRP A 119 -3.13 -11.63 -16.14
C TRP A 119 -3.40 -10.48 -17.11
N SER A 120 -4.54 -9.81 -16.98
CA SER A 120 -4.93 -8.67 -17.82
C SER A 120 -5.85 -7.71 -17.07
N THR A 121 -5.76 -6.42 -17.40
CA THR A 121 -6.69 -5.38 -16.93
C THR A 121 -8.10 -5.50 -17.50
N GLY A 122 -8.28 -6.23 -18.61
CA GLY A 122 -9.56 -6.33 -19.30
C GLY A 122 -10.00 -5.04 -20.00
N SER A 123 -9.07 -4.13 -20.28
CA SER A 123 -9.34 -2.79 -20.82
C SER A 123 -9.26 -2.70 -22.35
N TYR A 124 -9.47 -3.81 -23.07
CA TYR A 124 -9.41 -3.87 -24.53
C TYR A 124 -10.50 -3.02 -25.21
N GLY A 125 -10.29 -2.67 -26.47
CA GLY A 125 -11.21 -1.82 -27.26
C GLY A 125 -10.95 -0.33 -27.12
N HIS A 126 -9.80 0.05 -26.56
CA HIS A 126 -9.40 1.42 -26.28
C HIS A 126 -8.02 1.71 -26.90
N PRO A 127 -7.94 1.78 -28.24
CA PRO A 127 -6.67 1.92 -28.93
C PRO A 127 -5.94 3.21 -28.53
N GLY A 128 -4.63 3.09 -28.32
CA GLY A 128 -3.80 4.21 -27.87
C GLY A 128 -3.84 4.48 -26.37
N ALA A 129 -4.57 3.70 -25.58
CA ALA A 129 -4.46 3.77 -24.12
C ALA A 129 -3.01 3.51 -23.65
N THR A 130 -2.68 4.05 -22.49
CA THR A 130 -1.36 3.90 -21.85
C THR A 130 -1.53 3.33 -20.46
N ALA A 131 -0.54 2.57 -20.00
CA ALA A 131 -0.43 2.23 -18.59
C ALA A 131 0.46 3.28 -17.90
N SER A 132 0.02 3.82 -16.77
CA SER A 132 0.77 4.83 -16.03
C SER A 132 0.87 4.49 -14.55
N LEU A 133 1.98 4.89 -13.95
CA LEU A 133 2.22 4.84 -12.51
C LEU A 133 2.34 6.27 -11.99
N LEU A 134 1.48 6.63 -11.04
CA LEU A 134 1.52 7.93 -10.39
C LEU A 134 1.18 7.79 -8.90
N ASN A 135 2.11 8.13 -8.01
CA ASN A 135 1.89 8.13 -6.55
C ASN A 135 1.24 6.82 -6.03
N GLY A 136 1.78 5.67 -6.46
CA GLY A 136 1.28 4.33 -6.10
C GLY A 136 -0.06 3.94 -6.71
N TRP A 137 -0.54 4.69 -7.69
CA TRP A 137 -1.70 4.34 -8.50
C TRP A 137 -1.24 3.82 -9.86
N LEU A 138 -1.49 2.54 -10.14
CA LEU A 138 -1.34 1.96 -11.47
C LEU A 138 -2.68 2.07 -12.21
N ALA A 139 -2.68 2.74 -13.35
CA ALA A 139 -3.87 2.97 -14.14
C ALA A 139 -3.65 2.61 -15.61
N VAL A 140 -4.73 2.17 -16.27
CA VAL A 140 -4.81 2.16 -17.73
C VAL A 140 -5.81 3.22 -18.16
N SER A 141 -5.36 4.17 -18.96
CA SER A 141 -6.16 5.34 -19.33
C SER A 141 -5.84 5.84 -20.74
N GLY A 142 -6.77 6.61 -21.28
CA GLY A 142 -6.67 7.35 -22.53
C GLY A 142 -7.41 8.66 -22.36
N GLY A 143 -8.48 8.86 -23.14
CA GLY A 143 -9.40 10.00 -22.91
C GLY A 143 -10.17 9.92 -21.58
N ILE A 144 -10.30 8.72 -21.01
CA ILE A 144 -10.90 8.43 -19.71
C ILE A 144 -10.08 7.36 -18.97
N LEU A 145 -10.40 7.10 -17.70
CA LEU A 145 -9.87 5.98 -16.93
C LEU A 145 -10.61 4.68 -17.28
N TYR A 146 -9.88 3.62 -17.64
CA TYR A 146 -10.46 2.32 -17.99
C TYR A 146 -10.29 1.28 -16.89
N TRP A 147 -9.13 1.28 -16.24
CA TRP A 147 -8.81 0.36 -15.15
C TRP A 147 -7.86 1.01 -14.16
N GLN A 148 -7.93 0.56 -12.90
CA GLN A 148 -7.01 0.96 -11.85
C GLN A 148 -6.77 -0.14 -10.81
N SER A 149 -5.59 -0.09 -10.18
CA SER A 149 -5.22 -0.96 -9.06
C SER A 149 -6.00 -0.70 -7.77
N HIS A 150 -6.72 0.43 -7.68
CA HIS A 150 -7.36 0.93 -6.45
C HIS A 150 -6.38 1.09 -5.28
N THR A 151 -5.09 1.21 -5.59
CA THR A 151 -4.04 1.62 -4.66
C THR A 151 -3.68 3.06 -4.91
N GLY A 152 -3.02 3.66 -3.94
CA GLY A 152 -2.45 4.97 -4.15
C GLY A 152 -2.24 5.68 -2.84
N TYR A 153 -1.43 6.72 -2.94
CA TYR A 153 -1.29 7.65 -1.86
C TYR A 153 -2.68 8.23 -1.54
N SER A 154 -3.00 8.43 -0.26
CA SER A 154 -4.28 9.02 0.16
C SER A 154 -4.13 10.50 0.55
N PRO A 155 -3.87 11.46 -0.39
CA PRO A 155 -3.88 12.88 -0.06
C PRO A 155 -5.29 13.46 -0.23
N ALA A 156 -5.77 14.25 0.74
CA ALA A 156 -7.03 15.01 0.62
C ALA A 156 -7.14 16.22 1.58
N VAL A 157 -6.48 17.34 1.28
CA VAL A 157 -6.56 18.66 1.98
C VAL A 157 -5.69 18.82 3.23
N GLY A 158 -4.68 19.71 3.15
CA GLY A 158 -3.82 20.14 4.28
C GLY A 158 -2.37 19.69 4.15
N GLU A 159 -1.42 20.58 4.44
CA GLU A 159 0.00 20.50 4.06
C GLU A 159 0.83 19.32 4.64
N THR A 160 0.22 18.44 5.44
CA THR A 160 0.89 17.21 5.91
C THR A 160 0.02 15.98 5.69
N ASN A 161 0.56 15.00 4.96
CA ASN A 161 -0.08 13.72 4.67
C ASN A 161 0.16 12.68 5.77
N ASP A 162 0.21 13.15 7.01
CA ASP A 162 0.63 12.39 8.19
C ASP A 162 -0.51 12.15 9.18
N THR A 163 -1.74 12.60 8.87
CA THR A 163 -2.85 12.64 9.83
C THR A 163 -4.15 12.08 9.27
N LEU A 164 -4.79 11.19 10.05
CA LEU A 164 -6.17 10.74 9.90
C LEU A 164 -7.03 11.47 10.95
N ASP A 165 -8.12 12.11 10.55
CA ASP A 165 -8.99 12.87 11.47
C ASP A 165 -10.49 12.70 11.10
N GLN A 166 -11.37 13.51 11.67
CA GLN A 166 -12.81 13.39 11.37
C GLN A 166 -13.25 14.05 10.06
N GLN A 167 -12.41 14.88 9.44
CA GLN A 167 -12.63 15.36 8.07
C GLN A 167 -12.23 14.29 7.06
N ARG A 168 -11.27 13.42 7.43
CA ARG A 168 -10.91 12.21 6.70
C ARG A 168 -11.10 10.97 7.57
N PRO A 169 -12.33 10.51 7.80
CA PRO A 169 -12.59 9.48 8.80
C PRO A 169 -12.08 8.10 8.40
N ALA A 170 -11.55 7.87 7.18
CA ALA A 170 -11.12 6.54 6.75
C ALA A 170 -9.88 6.54 5.85
N LEU A 171 -9.00 5.57 6.07
CA LEU A 171 -7.93 5.14 5.18
C LEU A 171 -8.38 3.86 4.48
N ALA A 172 -8.51 3.94 3.15
CA ALA A 172 -9.03 2.84 2.35
C ALA A 172 -8.02 1.71 2.17
N SER A 173 -8.51 0.48 2.01
CA SER A 173 -7.69 -0.66 1.57
C SER A 173 -6.83 -0.31 0.34
N GLY A 174 -5.53 -0.59 0.41
CA GLY A 174 -4.55 -0.28 -0.64
C GLY A 174 -3.96 1.13 -0.59
N THR A 175 -4.32 1.93 0.42
CA THR A 175 -3.89 3.34 0.53
C THR A 175 -3.11 3.61 1.81
N TRP A 176 -2.27 4.63 1.79
CA TRP A 176 -1.42 5.00 2.92
C TRP A 176 -1.40 6.51 3.20
N ILE A 177 -1.05 6.84 4.44
CA ILE A 177 -0.57 8.14 4.89
C ILE A 177 0.86 7.96 5.43
N GLU A 178 1.62 9.03 5.58
CA GLU A 178 3.06 8.92 5.87
C GLU A 178 3.65 10.11 6.60
N SER A 179 4.84 9.88 7.15
CA SER A 179 5.78 10.91 7.58
C SER A 179 7.07 10.82 6.75
N ASN A 180 8.12 11.54 7.11
CA ASN A 180 9.41 11.44 6.43
C ASN A 180 10.09 10.07 6.65
N SER A 181 9.71 9.31 7.69
CA SER A 181 10.42 8.09 8.09
C SER A 181 9.57 6.82 8.05
N VAL A 182 8.24 6.95 8.02
CA VAL A 182 7.33 5.80 8.05
C VAL A 182 6.11 5.96 7.15
N TRP A 183 5.59 4.83 6.68
CA TRP A 183 4.28 4.71 6.04
C TRP A 183 3.30 4.04 7.00
N LEU A 184 2.08 4.54 7.10
CA LEU A 184 0.94 3.81 7.67
C LEU A 184 0.03 3.36 6.53
N LEU A 185 0.07 2.07 6.22
CA LEU A 185 -0.59 1.45 5.08
C LEU A 185 -1.76 0.60 5.55
N MET A 186 -2.95 0.85 5.00
CA MET A 186 -4.06 -0.10 5.07
C MET A 186 -3.90 -1.09 3.91
N GLN A 187 -3.41 -2.29 4.20
CA GLN A 187 -3.11 -3.31 3.20
C GLN A 187 -4.38 -3.92 2.62
N THR A 188 -4.27 -4.45 1.40
CA THR A 188 -5.39 -5.07 0.66
C THR A 188 -5.87 -6.38 1.27
N ASP A 189 -5.06 -7.01 2.13
CA ASP A 189 -5.44 -8.19 2.92
C ASP A 189 -6.24 -7.84 4.18
N GLY A 190 -6.47 -6.55 4.46
CA GLY A 190 -7.21 -6.07 5.62
C GLY A 190 -6.36 -5.67 6.83
N ASN A 191 -5.03 -5.72 6.71
CA ASN A 191 -4.14 -5.36 7.81
C ASN A 191 -3.73 -3.88 7.77
N LEU A 192 -3.83 -3.15 8.90
CA LEU A 192 -3.26 -1.81 9.01
C LEU A 192 -1.86 -1.93 9.62
N VAL A 193 -0.84 -1.44 8.91
CA VAL A 193 0.56 -1.68 9.27
C VAL A 193 1.38 -0.40 9.15
N LEU A 194 2.22 -0.15 10.16
CA LEU A 194 3.22 0.90 10.17
C LEU A 194 4.56 0.32 9.69
N TYR A 195 5.11 0.88 8.62
CA TYR A 195 6.36 0.47 8.00
C TYR A 195 7.41 1.56 8.06
N ARG A 196 8.66 1.19 8.29
CA ARG A 196 9.82 2.08 8.22
C ARG A 196 10.33 2.23 6.80
N LYS A 197 10.53 3.47 6.34
CA LYS A 197 10.93 3.79 4.96
C LYS A 197 12.33 3.29 4.59
N ARG A 198 13.27 3.35 5.54
CA ARG A 198 14.68 3.05 5.25
C ARG A 198 14.99 1.59 4.93
N ASP A 199 14.12 0.66 5.31
CA ASP A 199 14.37 -0.79 5.16
C ASP A 199 13.10 -1.62 4.99
N GLY A 200 11.92 -0.99 4.91
CA GLY A 200 10.64 -1.69 4.75
C GLY A 200 10.20 -2.49 5.97
N ALA A 201 10.85 -2.34 7.14
CA ALA A 201 10.50 -3.13 8.31
C ALA A 201 9.11 -2.75 8.85
N ALA A 202 8.27 -3.75 9.14
CA ALA A 202 7.02 -3.55 9.86
C ALA A 202 7.32 -3.24 11.34
N LEU A 203 6.90 -2.07 11.81
CA LEU A 203 7.08 -1.61 13.19
C LEU A 203 5.88 -1.97 14.08
N TRP A 204 4.68 -1.93 13.51
CA TRP A 204 3.43 -2.20 14.23
C TRP A 204 2.34 -2.65 13.25
N SER A 205 1.39 -3.47 13.72
CA SER A 205 0.26 -3.95 12.93
C SER A 205 -0.98 -4.19 13.81
N THR A 206 -2.17 -4.03 13.23
CA THR A 206 -3.45 -4.43 13.87
C THR A 206 -3.64 -5.93 13.95
N GLY A 207 -2.96 -6.71 13.10
CA GLY A 207 -3.12 -8.17 13.01
C GLY A 207 -4.45 -8.58 12.36
N THR A 208 -5.04 -7.73 11.54
CA THR A 208 -6.35 -7.94 10.89
C THR A 208 -6.25 -8.50 9.47
N TYR A 209 -5.13 -9.16 9.15
CA TYR A 209 -4.95 -9.81 7.85
C TYR A 209 -5.99 -10.91 7.61
N GLY A 210 -6.26 -11.21 6.33
CA GLY A 210 -7.29 -12.19 5.94
C GLY A 210 -8.71 -11.60 5.87
N HIS A 211 -8.84 -10.29 5.99
CA HIS A 211 -10.10 -9.55 5.93
C HIS A 211 -10.05 -8.51 4.80
N PRO A 212 -9.95 -8.92 3.52
CA PRO A 212 -9.81 -7.98 2.41
C PRO A 212 -10.99 -7.02 2.30
N GLY A 213 -10.72 -5.81 1.82
CA GLY A 213 -11.74 -4.77 1.62
C GLY A 213 -12.17 -4.02 2.89
N THR A 214 -11.50 -4.24 4.02
CA THR A 214 -11.69 -3.43 5.23
C THR A 214 -10.97 -2.09 5.12
N ASN A 215 -11.43 -1.10 5.89
CA ASN A 215 -10.82 0.23 5.97
C ASN A 215 -10.46 0.56 7.41
N ALA A 216 -9.43 1.38 7.63
CA ALA A 216 -9.13 1.92 8.95
C ALA A 216 -9.83 3.26 9.13
N SER A 217 -10.69 3.39 10.15
CA SER A 217 -11.49 4.59 10.34
C SER A 217 -11.32 5.22 11.71
N LEU A 218 -11.30 6.56 11.73
CA LEU A 218 -11.30 7.37 12.94
C LEU A 218 -12.70 7.87 13.28
N MET A 219 -13.19 7.54 14.47
CA MET A 219 -14.56 7.82 14.88
C MET A 219 -14.65 9.02 15.83
N GLY A 220 -15.61 9.91 15.56
CA GLY A 220 -15.83 11.13 16.35
C GLY A 220 -16.88 11.02 17.45
N ALA A 221 -17.69 9.97 17.48
CA ALA A 221 -18.77 9.83 18.45
C ALA A 221 -18.44 8.80 19.54
N THR A 222 -18.92 9.07 20.76
CA THR A 222 -18.58 8.31 21.98
C THR A 222 -19.16 6.90 22.03
N ASN A 223 -20.12 6.60 21.17
CA ASN A 223 -20.70 5.27 20.99
C ASN A 223 -19.84 4.35 20.12
N TYR A 224 -18.80 4.87 19.46
CA TYR A 224 -17.83 4.11 18.67
C TYR A 224 -16.46 4.12 19.35
N ARG A 225 -15.54 3.30 18.85
CA ARG A 225 -14.13 3.32 19.25
C ARG A 225 -13.35 4.27 18.36
N ALA A 226 -12.32 4.91 18.93
CA ALA A 226 -11.66 6.04 18.31
C ALA A 226 -10.96 5.69 16.99
N LEU A 227 -10.33 4.52 16.91
CA LEU A 227 -9.79 3.94 15.68
C LEU A 227 -10.32 2.52 15.55
N GLU A 228 -10.87 2.21 14.39
CA GLU A 228 -11.50 0.92 14.07
C GLU A 228 -10.96 0.41 12.73
N ILE A 229 -10.83 -0.91 12.61
CA ILE A 229 -10.76 -1.57 11.29
C ILE A 229 -12.16 -2.08 11.00
N LEU A 230 -12.80 -1.55 9.96
CA LEU A 230 -14.18 -1.86 9.63
C LEU A 230 -14.29 -2.66 8.35
N ASN A 231 -15.11 -3.69 8.42
CA ASN A 231 -15.76 -4.27 7.26
C ASN A 231 -17.11 -3.57 7.07
N ASN A 232 -17.38 -3.03 5.87
CA ASN A 232 -18.62 -2.27 5.62
C ASN A 232 -19.90 -3.12 5.77
N THR A 233 -19.79 -4.45 5.74
CA THR A 233 -20.92 -5.38 5.90
C THR A 233 -20.97 -5.99 7.29
N ALA A 234 -19.83 -6.39 7.86
CA ALA A 234 -19.75 -7.09 9.15
C ALA A 234 -19.53 -6.15 10.35
N GLY A 235 -19.23 -4.87 10.12
CA GLY A 235 -18.91 -3.90 11.17
C GLY A 235 -17.43 -3.93 11.58
N PRO A 236 -17.09 -3.36 12.76
CA PRO A 236 -15.71 -3.29 13.23
C PRO A 236 -15.17 -4.68 13.60
N ILE A 237 -14.03 -5.04 13.03
CA ILE A 237 -13.33 -6.31 13.31
C ILE A 237 -12.17 -6.13 14.30
N TRP A 238 -11.70 -4.89 14.46
CA TRP A 238 -10.69 -4.51 15.43
C TRP A 238 -10.91 -3.06 15.86
N SER A 239 -10.51 -2.71 17.09
CA SER A 239 -10.58 -1.34 17.56
C SER A 239 -9.61 -1.04 18.70
N LEU A 240 -9.24 0.23 18.85
CA LEU A 240 -8.60 0.69 20.08
C LEU A 240 -9.59 0.67 21.26
N PRO A 241 -9.16 0.36 22.49
CA PRO A 241 -10.01 0.40 23.68
C PRO A 241 -10.28 1.83 24.17
N ILE A 242 -10.41 2.79 23.25
CA ILE A 242 -10.59 4.22 23.51
C ILE A 242 -11.86 4.64 22.79
N ALA A 243 -12.77 5.32 23.48
CA ALA A 243 -13.99 5.83 22.86
C ALA A 243 -13.67 6.97 21.88
N GLY A 244 -14.41 7.03 20.77
CA GLY A 244 -14.39 8.15 19.85
C GLY A 244 -14.76 9.46 20.54
N ARG A 245 -14.18 10.57 20.07
CA ARG A 245 -14.43 11.91 20.63
C ARG A 245 -14.32 12.95 19.51
N PRO A 246 -15.14 14.01 19.51
CA PRO A 246 -15.02 15.07 18.51
C PRO A 246 -13.62 15.70 18.51
N GLY A 247 -13.05 15.88 17.32
CA GLY A 247 -11.71 16.46 17.13
C GLY A 247 -10.54 15.53 17.52
N ALA A 248 -10.77 14.23 17.69
CA ALA A 248 -9.69 13.26 17.75
C ALA A 248 -8.96 13.18 16.39
N ARG A 249 -7.66 12.89 16.41
CA ARG A 249 -6.84 12.65 15.21
C ARG A 249 -5.77 11.59 15.49
N ALA A 250 -5.50 10.72 14.54
CA ALA A 250 -4.34 9.83 14.55
C ALA A 250 -3.24 10.42 13.67
N LYS A 251 -2.05 10.62 14.23
CA LYS A 251 -0.92 11.24 13.55
C LYS A 251 0.25 10.26 13.45
N VAL A 252 0.73 10.05 12.23
CA VAL A 252 2.00 9.40 11.89
C VAL A 252 3.12 10.41 12.12
N GLN A 253 4.21 9.99 12.75
CA GLN A 253 5.28 10.88 13.19
C GLN A 253 6.64 10.44 12.67
N ASP A 254 7.54 11.39 12.48
CA ASP A 254 8.91 11.15 11.99
C ASP A 254 9.75 10.28 12.94
N ASP A 255 9.34 10.14 14.20
CA ASP A 255 9.99 9.27 15.17
C ASP A 255 9.61 7.78 15.04
N GLY A 256 8.80 7.43 14.04
CA GLY A 256 8.37 6.05 13.78
C GLY A 256 7.16 5.62 14.59
N ASN A 257 6.31 6.57 15.00
CA ASN A 257 5.16 6.34 15.88
C ASN A 257 3.84 6.73 15.19
N VAL A 258 2.73 6.10 15.61
CA VAL A 258 1.39 6.62 15.36
C VAL A 258 0.75 6.98 16.68
N VAL A 259 0.29 8.22 16.82
CA VAL A 259 -0.27 8.75 18.07
C VAL A 259 -1.70 9.22 17.84
N LEU A 260 -2.61 8.71 18.67
CA LEU A 260 -3.97 9.23 18.76
C LEU A 260 -3.99 10.42 19.71
N TYR A 261 -4.35 11.59 19.21
CA TYR A 261 -4.55 12.82 19.96
C TYR A 261 -6.02 13.13 20.18
N GLY A 262 -6.34 13.75 21.33
CA GLY A 262 -7.61 14.43 21.53
C GLY A 262 -7.63 15.83 20.90
N SER A 263 -8.81 16.46 20.91
CA SER A 263 -8.98 17.85 20.46
C SER A 263 -8.19 18.86 21.30
N ASP A 264 -7.89 18.53 22.55
CA ASP A 264 -7.02 19.28 23.45
C ASP A 264 -5.52 19.10 23.17
N GLY A 265 -5.17 18.33 22.13
CA GLY A 265 -3.78 18.02 21.78
C GLY A 265 -3.11 17.03 22.72
N ALA A 266 -3.81 16.50 23.72
CA ALA A 266 -3.26 15.48 24.60
C ALA A 266 -3.20 14.12 23.90
N ALA A 267 -2.06 13.44 23.99
CA ALA A 267 -1.92 12.06 23.52
C ALA A 267 -2.81 11.12 24.34
N ARG A 268 -3.61 10.31 23.66
CA ARG A 268 -4.53 9.32 24.24
C ARG A 268 -4.01 7.90 24.07
N TRP A 269 -3.27 7.65 23.01
CA TRP A 269 -2.66 6.36 22.70
C TRP A 269 -1.51 6.52 21.72
N SER A 270 -0.59 5.56 21.70
CA SER A 270 0.45 5.46 20.68
C SER A 270 0.76 3.99 20.36
N THR A 271 1.26 3.72 19.16
CA THR A 271 1.79 2.39 18.79
C THR A 271 2.94 1.95 19.68
N GLY A 272 3.67 2.90 20.28
CA GLY A 272 4.76 2.59 21.20
C GLY A 272 6.11 2.35 20.50
N THR A 273 6.18 2.72 19.22
CA THR A 273 7.29 2.40 18.32
C THR A 273 8.26 3.57 18.13
N TRP A 274 8.12 4.65 18.89
CA TRP A 274 8.99 5.82 18.81
C TRP A 274 10.47 5.46 18.95
N GLY A 275 11.33 6.16 18.21
CA GLY A 275 12.77 5.91 18.16
C GLY A 275 13.19 4.77 17.23
N ASN A 276 12.25 4.12 16.56
CA ASN A 276 12.50 3.09 15.54
C ASN A 276 12.31 3.65 14.11
N TRP A 277 12.86 4.83 13.85
CA TRP A 277 12.94 5.44 12.50
C TRP A 277 14.09 4.83 11.69
#